data_AF-A0A0P4UVW7-F1
#
_entry.id   AF-A0A0P4UVW7-F1
#
_cell.length_a   1.000
_cell.length_b   1.000
_cell.length_c   1.000
_cell.angle_alpha   90.00
_cell.angle_beta   90.00
_cell.angle_gamma   90.00
#
_symmetry.space_group_name_H-M   'P 1'
#
loop_
_entity.id
_entity.type
_entity.pdbx_description
1 polymer ?
#
loop_
_entity_poly.entity_id
_entity_poly.type
_entity_poly.pdbx_seq_one_letter_code
_entity_poly.pdbx_strand_id
1 'polypeptide(L)'
;MTWSSRFRINSRMLHTLRERRIFFGGDAAHIHSPAGGQGMNTGIQDMIDLSWKLAMVWHGKATPELLNTYEEERLPIIRGIVSKTETATDVLNSDSPIVHQLVTHIAPVLLNTRFVQQLSTGLISEVAANYRESSLSQTDQARGTLRAGDRVHDLDVLVWSRDAASDTQFRKSRLYEILDPSRFTLLVADGDSTADIAPTWEEQLSPWSGILKTYRIAPAFTQPEAKVQFDSSFGSGQSLLLVRPDSYLGFMGDWDALPALTEWLSRWFSPTAN
;
A
#
# COMPACT_ATOMS: atom_id res chain seq x y z
N MET A 1 21.04 34.24 -12.40
CA MET A 1 20.04 33.15 -12.42
C MET A 1 20.41 32.20 -13.55
N THR A 2 20.54 30.91 -13.28
CA THR A 2 20.94 29.89 -14.26
C THR A 2 19.75 29.16 -14.91
N TRP A 3 18.52 29.28 -14.38
CA TRP A 3 17.30 28.73 -15.00
C TRP A 3 16.03 29.49 -14.58
N SER A 4 15.06 29.61 -15.50
CA SER A 4 13.72 30.18 -15.27
C SER A 4 12.70 29.50 -16.20
N SER A 5 11.49 29.26 -15.71
CA SER A 5 10.37 28.70 -16.48
C SER A 5 9.06 29.39 -16.14
N ARG A 6 8.10 29.34 -17.07
CA ARG A 6 6.74 29.87 -16.92
C ARG A 6 5.74 28.73 -16.98
N PHE A 7 4.80 28.69 -16.06
CA PHE A 7 3.68 27.75 -16.07
C PHE A 7 2.36 28.50 -15.87
N ARG A 8 1.27 27.92 -16.36
CA ARG A 8 -0.09 28.40 -16.08
C ARG A 8 -0.77 27.39 -15.18
N ILE A 9 -1.39 27.86 -14.10
CA ILE A 9 -2.19 27.00 -13.23
C ILE A 9 -3.38 26.50 -14.06
N ASN A 10 -3.46 25.19 -14.23
CA ASN A 10 -4.52 24.51 -14.98
C ASN A 10 -4.65 23.13 -14.37
N SER A 11 -5.82 22.83 -13.84
CA SER A 11 -6.12 21.52 -13.28
C SER A 11 -6.95 20.74 -14.28
N ARG A 12 -6.47 19.55 -14.65
CA ARG A 12 -7.12 18.66 -15.62
C ARG A 12 -6.91 17.22 -15.18
N MET A 13 -7.92 16.40 -15.40
CA MET A 13 -7.86 14.98 -15.07
C MET A 13 -8.75 14.20 -16.05
N LEU A 14 -8.32 12.99 -16.41
CA LEU A 14 -9.15 12.06 -17.16
C LEU A 14 -10.24 11.44 -16.27
N HIS A 15 -11.38 11.11 -16.89
CA HIS A 15 -12.45 10.37 -16.20
C HIS A 15 -12.25 8.85 -16.23
N THR A 16 -11.33 8.37 -17.08
CA THR A 16 -10.90 6.97 -17.19
C THR A 16 -9.38 6.93 -17.34
N LEU A 17 -8.75 5.94 -16.70
CA LEU A 17 -7.31 5.68 -16.75
C LEU A 17 -6.98 4.50 -17.68
N ARG A 18 -8.00 3.82 -18.22
CA ARG A 18 -7.84 2.67 -19.11
C ARG A 18 -8.88 2.68 -20.22
N GLU A 19 -8.39 2.69 -21.46
CA GLU A 19 -9.19 2.41 -22.65
C GLU A 19 -8.67 1.13 -23.31
N ARG A 20 -9.36 0.00 -23.08
CA ARG A 20 -8.98 -1.34 -23.56
C ARG A 20 -7.57 -1.76 -23.13
N ARG A 21 -6.57 -1.55 -24.00
CA ARG A 21 -5.15 -1.89 -23.80
C ARG A 21 -4.25 -0.66 -23.66
N ILE A 22 -4.86 0.52 -23.63
CA ILE A 22 -4.18 1.81 -23.46
C ILE A 22 -4.42 2.25 -22.01
N PHE A 23 -3.35 2.65 -21.34
CA PHE A 23 -3.37 3.08 -19.94
C PHE A 23 -2.78 4.49 -19.82
N PHE A 24 -3.31 5.29 -18.90
CA PHE A 24 -2.88 6.66 -18.68
C PHE A 24 -2.50 6.84 -17.21
N GLY A 25 -1.35 7.46 -16.94
CA GLY A 25 -0.94 7.88 -15.60
C GLY A 25 0.07 9.03 -15.63
N GLY A 26 0.38 9.60 -14.47
CA GLY A 26 1.15 10.84 -14.35
C GLY A 26 0.51 12.01 -15.11
N ASP A 27 1.32 12.93 -15.63
CA ASP A 27 0.85 14.14 -16.32
C ASP A 27 -0.07 13.88 -17.54
N ALA A 28 -0.02 12.67 -18.12
CA ALA A 28 -0.94 12.28 -19.18
C ALA A 28 -2.38 12.02 -18.68
N ALA A 29 -2.53 11.64 -17.40
CA ALA A 29 -3.82 11.40 -16.77
C ALA A 29 -4.29 12.58 -15.91
N HIS A 30 -3.37 13.31 -15.29
CA HIS A 30 -3.69 14.40 -14.37
C HIS A 30 -2.61 15.46 -14.33
N ILE A 31 -3.04 16.73 -14.32
CA ILE A 31 -2.19 17.89 -14.12
C ILE A 31 -2.90 18.75 -13.09
N HIS A 32 -2.18 19.26 -12.10
CA HIS A 32 -2.73 20.14 -11.07
C HIS A 32 -1.70 21.19 -10.67
N SER A 33 -2.12 22.12 -9.81
CA SER A 33 -1.23 23.14 -9.26
C SER A 33 0.04 22.49 -8.66
N PRO A 34 1.25 23.03 -8.92
CA PRO A 34 2.48 22.52 -8.32
C PRO A 34 2.57 22.85 -6.82
N ALA A 35 1.62 23.64 -6.29
CA ALA A 35 1.50 23.93 -4.87
C ALA A 35 1.29 22.61 -4.09
N GLY A 36 2.39 22.05 -3.57
CA GLY A 36 2.43 20.76 -2.86
C GLY A 36 3.43 19.75 -3.41
N GLY A 37 3.99 19.95 -4.61
CA GLY A 37 5.03 19.08 -5.18
C GLY A 37 4.60 17.62 -5.44
N GLN A 38 3.30 17.38 -5.62
CA GLN A 38 2.74 16.02 -5.65
C GLN A 38 2.77 15.35 -7.04
N GLY A 39 2.74 16.12 -8.14
CA GLY A 39 2.50 15.55 -9.48
C GLY A 39 3.47 14.42 -9.89
N MET A 40 4.78 14.62 -9.68
CA MET A 40 5.78 13.58 -9.96
C MET A 40 5.61 12.35 -9.05
N ASN A 41 5.35 12.56 -7.76
CA ASN A 41 5.20 11.46 -6.80
C ASN A 41 3.97 10.62 -7.12
N THR A 42 2.83 11.27 -7.36
CA THR A 42 1.60 10.61 -7.77
C THR A 42 1.80 9.84 -9.07
N GLY A 43 2.47 10.43 -10.08
CA GLY A 43 2.75 9.79 -11.35
C GLY A 43 3.66 8.56 -11.25
N ILE A 44 4.67 8.60 -10.38
CA ILE A 44 5.51 7.42 -10.08
C ILE A 44 4.66 6.33 -9.43
N GLN A 45 3.80 6.68 -8.45
CA GLN A 45 2.93 5.71 -7.80
C GLN A 45 1.90 5.09 -8.75
N ASP A 46 1.37 5.87 -9.71
CA ASP A 46 0.47 5.33 -10.74
C ASP A 46 1.17 4.21 -11.53
N MET A 47 2.44 4.42 -11.90
CA MET A 47 3.19 3.44 -12.68
C MET A 47 3.65 2.24 -11.84
N ILE A 48 3.99 2.44 -10.58
CA ILE A 48 4.30 1.34 -9.65
C ILE A 48 3.08 0.41 -9.54
N ASP A 49 1.89 0.96 -9.33
CA ASP A 49 0.63 0.21 -9.26
C ASP A 49 0.32 -0.56 -10.55
N LEU A 50 0.42 0.11 -11.70
CA LEU A 50 0.10 -0.49 -13.00
C LEU A 50 1.11 -1.58 -13.41
N SER A 51 2.40 -1.35 -13.17
CA SER A 51 3.49 -2.14 -13.76
C SER A 51 3.44 -3.62 -13.36
N TRP A 52 3.21 -3.93 -12.08
CA TRP A 52 3.16 -5.31 -11.61
C TRP A 52 1.89 -6.02 -12.10
N LYS A 53 0.75 -5.33 -12.14
CA LYS A 53 -0.51 -5.85 -12.68
C LYS A 53 -0.36 -6.21 -14.15
N LEU A 54 0.25 -5.31 -14.92
CA LEU A 54 0.55 -5.51 -16.33
C LEU A 54 1.50 -6.68 -16.55
N ALA A 55 2.57 -6.78 -15.76
CA ALA A 55 3.50 -7.90 -15.84
C ALA A 55 2.83 -9.24 -15.55
N MET A 56 1.99 -9.32 -14.49
CA MET A 56 1.29 -10.55 -14.14
C MET A 56 0.33 -11.01 -15.26
N VAL A 57 -0.46 -10.10 -15.83
CA VAL A 57 -1.37 -10.43 -16.94
C VAL A 57 -0.59 -10.76 -18.22
N TRP A 58 0.46 -10.01 -18.54
CA TRP A 58 1.30 -10.22 -19.72
C TRP A 58 1.94 -11.61 -19.71
N HIS A 59 2.39 -12.08 -18.55
CA HIS A 59 2.99 -13.40 -18.37
C HIS A 59 1.97 -14.53 -18.19
N GLY A 60 0.66 -14.26 -18.31
CA GLY A 60 -0.40 -15.26 -18.11
C GLY A 60 -0.51 -15.76 -16.68
N LYS A 61 -0.02 -14.99 -15.70
CA LYS A 61 -0.04 -15.33 -14.27
C LYS A 61 -1.26 -14.76 -13.55
N ALA A 62 -1.97 -13.81 -14.16
CA ALA A 62 -3.17 -13.20 -13.62
C ALA A 62 -4.28 -13.05 -14.66
N THR A 63 -5.51 -12.94 -14.18
CA THR A 63 -6.69 -12.70 -15.00
C THR A 63 -6.68 -11.26 -15.56
N PRO A 64 -7.17 -10.99 -16.78
CA PRO A 64 -7.21 -9.64 -17.35
C PRO A 64 -7.99 -8.62 -16.51
N GLU A 65 -8.92 -9.08 -15.69
CA GLU A 65 -9.72 -8.30 -14.75
C GLU A 65 -8.83 -7.58 -13.71
N LEU A 66 -7.66 -8.12 -13.38
CA LEU A 66 -6.69 -7.48 -12.49
C LEU A 66 -6.34 -6.06 -12.97
N LEU A 67 -6.30 -5.84 -14.29
CA LEU A 67 -5.99 -4.52 -14.85
C LEU A 67 -7.11 -3.49 -14.68
N ASN A 68 -8.34 -3.90 -14.36
CA ASN A 68 -9.42 -2.96 -14.02
C ASN A 68 -9.16 -2.28 -12.67
N THR A 69 -8.48 -2.98 -11.77
CA THR A 69 -8.17 -2.49 -10.42
C THR A 69 -7.23 -1.27 -10.45
N TYR A 70 -6.47 -1.06 -11.54
CA TYR A 70 -5.64 0.14 -11.72
C TYR A 70 -6.48 1.42 -11.67
N GLU A 71 -7.57 1.45 -12.44
CA GLU A 71 -8.47 2.61 -12.46
C GLU A 71 -9.22 2.74 -11.13
N GLU A 72 -9.74 1.63 -10.63
CA GLU A 72 -10.45 1.55 -9.35
C GLU A 72 -9.65 2.13 -8.19
N GLU A 73 -8.34 1.86 -8.17
CA GLU A 73 -7.44 2.28 -7.09
C GLU A 73 -6.89 3.69 -7.29
N ARG A 74 -6.44 4.03 -8.51
CA ARG A 74 -5.72 5.30 -8.75
C ARG A 74 -6.64 6.48 -9.03
N LEU A 75 -7.78 6.27 -9.68
CA LEU A 75 -8.67 7.36 -10.06
C LEU A 75 -9.26 8.11 -8.84
N PRO A 76 -9.69 7.45 -7.74
CA PRO A 76 -10.12 8.14 -6.53
C PRO A 76 -9.00 8.96 -5.86
N ILE A 77 -7.76 8.44 -5.86
CA ILE A 77 -6.60 9.16 -5.31
C ILE A 77 -6.34 10.43 -6.11
N ILE A 78 -6.27 10.31 -7.44
CA ILE A 78 -6.03 11.43 -8.34
C ILE A 78 -7.12 12.50 -8.17
N ARG A 79 -8.40 12.10 -8.12
CA ARG A 79 -9.53 13.01 -7.84
C ARG A 79 -9.34 13.75 -6.52
N GLY A 80 -8.93 13.03 -5.48
CA GLY A 80 -8.66 13.60 -4.16
C GLY A 80 -7.53 14.62 -4.17
N ILE A 81 -6.44 14.35 -4.89
CA ILE A 81 -5.29 15.27 -5.00
C ILE A 81 -5.67 16.52 -5.78
N VAL A 82 -6.35 16.37 -6.91
CA VAL A 82 -6.81 17.51 -7.74
C VAL A 82 -7.76 18.40 -6.94
N SER A 83 -8.78 17.83 -6.31
CA SER A 83 -9.75 18.61 -5.51
C SER A 83 -9.08 19.35 -4.33
N LYS A 84 -8.13 18.71 -3.64
CA LYS A 84 -7.39 19.34 -2.52
C LYS A 84 -6.48 20.48 -2.99
N THR A 85 -5.75 20.27 -4.09
CA THR A 85 -4.82 21.28 -4.63
C THR A 85 -5.55 22.48 -5.24
N GLU A 86 -6.69 22.26 -5.88
CA GLU A 86 -7.61 23.33 -6.32
C GLU A 86 -8.11 24.15 -5.13
N THR A 87 -8.68 23.48 -4.12
CA THR A 87 -9.19 24.17 -2.90
C THR A 87 -8.10 24.99 -2.22
N ALA A 88 -6.89 24.44 -2.08
CA ALA A 88 -5.76 25.15 -1.49
C ALA A 88 -5.34 26.37 -2.34
N THR A 89 -5.34 26.23 -3.67
CA THR A 89 -5.01 27.32 -4.60
C THR A 89 -6.06 28.43 -4.57
N ASP A 90 -7.34 28.08 -4.52
CA ASP A 90 -8.45 29.04 -4.44
C ASP A 90 -8.44 29.82 -3.11
N VAL A 91 -8.12 29.14 -2.01
CA VAL A 91 -7.98 29.80 -0.69
C VAL A 91 -6.78 30.76 -0.68
N LEU A 92 -5.65 30.37 -1.28
CA LEU A 92 -4.46 31.22 -1.35
C LEU A 92 -4.63 32.42 -2.29
N ASN A 93 -5.34 32.24 -3.40
CA ASN A 93 -5.61 33.29 -4.38
C ASN A 93 -6.91 34.06 -4.10
N SER A 94 -7.52 33.90 -2.93
CA SER A 94 -8.77 34.56 -2.59
C SER A 94 -8.60 36.06 -2.46
N ASP A 95 -9.40 36.84 -3.21
CA ASP A 95 -9.44 38.31 -3.09
C ASP A 95 -10.12 38.81 -1.80
N SER A 96 -10.63 37.90 -0.95
CA SER A 96 -11.31 38.26 0.30
C SER A 96 -10.30 38.65 1.39
N PRO A 97 -10.37 39.89 1.93
CA PRO A 97 -9.45 40.34 2.98
C PRO A 97 -9.53 39.48 4.25
N ILE A 98 -10.71 38.93 4.55
CA ILE A 98 -10.95 38.07 5.71
C ILE A 98 -10.25 36.72 5.51
N VAL A 99 -10.35 36.13 4.31
CA VAL A 99 -9.66 34.87 3.98
C VAL A 99 -8.16 35.09 4.06
N HIS A 100 -7.64 36.18 3.49
CA HIS A 100 -6.23 36.51 3.55
C HIS A 100 -5.75 36.69 5.00
N GLN A 101 -6.53 37.35 5.87
CA GLN A 101 -6.18 37.48 7.29
C GLN A 101 -6.15 36.14 8.02
N LEU A 102 -7.15 35.28 7.81
CA LEU A 102 -7.21 33.93 8.37
C LEU A 102 -6.01 33.08 7.93
N VAL A 103 -5.73 33.05 6.62
CA VAL A 103 -4.61 32.31 6.05
C VAL A 103 -3.26 32.83 6.55
N THR A 104 -3.10 34.15 6.69
CA THR A 104 -1.80 34.74 7.06
C THR A 104 -1.51 34.66 8.55
N HIS A 105 -2.53 34.73 9.41
CA HIS A 105 -2.33 34.87 10.86
C HIS A 105 -2.77 33.64 11.66
N ILE A 106 -3.82 32.95 11.23
CA ILE A 106 -4.36 31.79 11.96
C ILE A 106 -3.79 30.48 11.43
N ALA A 107 -3.68 30.33 10.10
CA ALA A 107 -3.16 29.09 9.52
C ALA A 107 -1.75 28.71 10.01
N PRO A 108 -0.77 29.62 10.14
CA PRO A 108 0.56 29.27 10.64
C PRO A 108 0.52 28.78 12.10
N VAL A 109 -0.35 29.36 12.93
CA VAL A 109 -0.51 28.96 14.33
C VAL A 109 -1.12 27.56 14.42
N LEU A 110 -2.17 27.28 13.65
CA LEU A 110 -2.81 25.97 13.60
C LEU A 110 -1.91 24.90 12.98
N LEU A 111 -1.23 25.21 11.87
CA LEU A 111 -0.27 24.30 11.21
C LEU A 111 0.94 23.98 12.09
N ASN A 112 1.28 24.85 13.05
CA ASN A 112 2.36 24.60 13.99
C ASN A 112 1.93 23.75 15.22
N THR A 113 0.67 23.31 15.28
CA THR A 113 0.24 22.38 16.33
C THR A 113 0.63 20.94 15.98
N ARG A 114 1.13 20.18 16.96
CA ARG A 114 1.57 18.79 16.78
C ARG A 114 0.48 17.88 16.20
N PHE A 115 -0.78 18.10 16.60
CA PHE A 115 -1.93 17.38 16.09
C PHE A 115 -2.11 17.58 14.58
N VAL A 116 -2.06 18.82 14.11
CA VAL A 116 -2.19 19.14 12.67
C VAL A 116 -0.98 18.67 11.89
N GLN A 117 0.24 18.77 12.45
CA GLN A 117 1.45 18.22 11.81
C GLN A 117 1.36 16.71 11.62
N GLN A 118 0.88 15.96 12.61
CA GLN A 118 0.70 14.50 12.50
C GLN A 118 -0.33 14.12 11.43
N LEU A 119 -1.46 14.84 11.36
CA LEU A 119 -2.49 14.60 10.34
C LEU A 119 -2.04 15.01 8.93
N SER A 120 -1.29 16.10 8.80
CA SER A 120 -0.81 16.60 7.51
C SER A 120 0.39 15.81 6.96
N THR A 121 1.19 15.19 7.83
CA THR A 121 2.34 14.38 7.39
C THR A 121 1.92 13.22 6.48
N GLY A 122 0.87 12.47 6.85
CA GLY A 122 0.37 11.37 6.01
C GLY A 122 -0.24 11.84 4.68
N LEU A 123 -0.86 13.03 4.68
CA LEU A 123 -1.49 13.62 3.50
C LEU A 123 -0.46 14.18 2.51
N ILE A 124 0.60 14.83 3.00
CA ILE A 124 1.64 15.47 2.18
C ILE A 124 2.66 14.44 1.67
N SER A 125 2.90 13.38 2.45
CA SER A 125 3.82 12.29 2.07
C SER A 125 3.21 11.29 1.08
N GLU A 126 1.91 11.40 0.77
CA GLU A 126 1.12 10.41 0.01
C GLU A 126 1.11 8.99 0.61
N VAL A 127 1.66 8.79 1.81
CA VAL A 127 1.73 7.48 2.47
C VAL A 127 0.36 7.05 3.01
N ALA A 128 -0.58 7.98 3.19
CA ALA A 128 -1.92 7.71 3.70
C ALA A 128 -2.92 7.19 2.66
N ALA A 129 -2.54 7.13 1.37
CA ALA A 129 -3.39 6.52 0.36
C ALA A 129 -3.60 5.04 0.67
N ASN A 130 -4.85 4.58 0.63
CA ASN A 130 -5.22 3.18 0.81
C ASN A 130 -6.22 2.77 -0.29
N TYR A 131 -6.33 1.46 -0.48
CA TYR A 131 -7.15 0.79 -1.49
C TYR A 131 -8.22 -0.08 -0.86
N ARG A 132 -8.70 0.24 0.35
CA ARG A 132 -9.64 -0.63 1.10
C ARG A 132 -10.92 -0.95 0.35
N GLU A 133 -11.36 -0.03 -0.51
CA GLU A 133 -12.58 -0.18 -1.33
C GLU A 133 -12.31 -0.85 -2.69
N SER A 134 -11.06 -1.22 -2.99
CA SER A 134 -10.69 -1.91 -4.22
C SER A 134 -11.19 -3.35 -4.20
N SER A 135 -11.68 -3.82 -5.34
CA SER A 135 -12.03 -5.22 -5.57
C SER A 135 -10.86 -6.18 -5.33
N LEU A 136 -9.62 -5.69 -5.43
CA LEU A 136 -8.41 -6.47 -5.16
C LEU A 136 -8.13 -6.61 -3.65
N SER A 137 -8.73 -5.80 -2.79
CA SER A 137 -8.48 -5.76 -1.36
C SER A 137 -9.52 -6.56 -0.58
N GLN A 138 -9.09 -7.65 0.07
CA GLN A 138 -9.97 -8.52 0.86
C GLN A 138 -9.47 -8.69 2.30
N THR A 139 -10.29 -8.29 3.27
CA THR A 139 -10.02 -8.56 4.69
C THR A 139 -10.99 -9.62 5.21
N ASP A 140 -10.47 -10.67 5.85
CA ASP A 140 -11.25 -11.72 6.50
C ASP A 140 -10.89 -11.83 7.98
N GLN A 141 -11.79 -11.42 8.87
CA GLN A 141 -11.66 -11.57 10.33
C GLN A 141 -10.41 -10.94 10.98
N ALA A 142 -9.77 -9.96 10.35
CA ALA A 142 -8.53 -9.37 10.85
C ALA A 142 -8.68 -8.67 12.22
N ARG A 143 -7.91 -9.12 13.21
CA ARG A 143 -7.90 -8.57 14.59
C ARG A 143 -7.02 -7.34 14.78
N GLY A 144 -6.00 -7.15 13.95
CA GLY A 144 -5.13 -5.97 13.97
C GLY A 144 -5.83 -4.71 13.44
N THR A 145 -5.10 -3.60 13.38
CA THR A 145 -5.57 -2.34 12.78
C THR A 145 -5.40 -2.29 11.26
N LEU A 146 -4.44 -3.04 10.71
CA LEU A 146 -4.24 -3.11 9.27
C LEU A 146 -5.38 -3.86 8.59
N ARG A 147 -5.72 -3.39 7.40
CA ARG A 147 -6.73 -3.96 6.51
C ARG A 147 -6.13 -4.14 5.13
N ALA A 148 -6.71 -5.06 4.35
CA ALA A 148 -6.39 -5.13 2.94
C ALA A 148 -6.65 -3.77 2.28
N GLY A 149 -5.75 -3.38 1.38
CA GLY A 149 -5.70 -2.06 0.77
C GLY A 149 -4.85 -1.05 1.55
N ASP A 150 -4.44 -1.34 2.79
CA ASP A 150 -3.48 -0.48 3.49
C ASP A 150 -2.06 -0.70 2.99
N ARG A 151 -1.28 0.38 3.01
CA ARG A 151 0.17 0.30 2.82
C ARG A 151 0.80 -0.32 4.07
N VAL A 152 1.70 -1.27 3.86
CA VAL A 152 2.48 -1.87 4.95
C VAL A 152 3.56 -0.87 5.38
N HIS A 153 3.69 -0.63 6.68
CA HIS A 153 4.77 0.19 7.23
C HIS A 153 6.03 -0.64 7.51
N ASP A 154 7.21 -0.01 7.47
CA ASP A 154 8.44 -0.68 7.85
C ASP A 154 8.43 -0.97 9.36
N LEU A 155 8.61 -2.24 9.73
CA LEU A 155 8.60 -2.71 11.11
C LEU A 155 9.81 -3.60 11.37
N ASP A 156 10.37 -3.50 12.57
CA ASP A 156 11.38 -4.44 13.05
C ASP A 156 10.71 -5.80 13.32
N VAL A 157 11.16 -6.84 12.62
CA VAL A 157 10.60 -8.20 12.70
C VAL A 157 11.69 -9.24 12.87
N LEU A 158 11.30 -10.37 13.46
CA LEU A 158 12.08 -11.60 13.44
C LEU A 158 11.56 -12.49 12.33
N VAL A 159 12.44 -12.92 11.44
CA VAL A 159 12.10 -13.77 10.30
C VAL A 159 12.61 -15.17 10.57
N TRP A 160 11.71 -16.16 10.51
CA TRP A 160 12.09 -17.56 10.69
C TRP A 160 12.88 -18.09 9.48
N SER A 161 13.91 -18.88 9.73
CA SER A 161 14.74 -19.51 8.69
C SER A 161 14.90 -21.00 8.97
N ARG A 162 14.68 -21.83 7.93
CA ARG A 162 14.85 -23.30 7.99
C ARG A 162 16.32 -23.74 7.83
N ASP A 163 17.20 -22.87 7.34
CA ASP A 163 18.56 -23.21 6.85
C ASP A 163 19.72 -22.99 7.84
N ALA A 164 19.48 -22.59 9.08
CA ALA A 164 20.55 -22.50 10.07
C ALA A 164 20.80 -23.87 10.71
N ALA A 165 22.05 -24.33 10.72
CA ALA A 165 22.51 -25.60 11.29
C ALA A 165 22.34 -25.73 12.83
N SER A 166 21.34 -25.08 13.43
CA SER A 166 21.00 -25.17 14.85
C SER A 166 19.51 -24.92 15.08
N ASP A 167 18.98 -25.54 16.14
CA ASP A 167 17.59 -25.85 16.47
C ASP A 167 16.57 -24.69 16.61
N THR A 168 16.93 -23.44 16.28
CA THR A 168 16.01 -22.30 16.07
C THR A 168 16.85 -21.05 15.85
N GLN A 169 16.85 -20.45 14.66
CA GLN A 169 17.44 -19.12 14.51
C GLN A 169 16.57 -18.20 13.65
N PHE A 170 15.67 -17.50 14.35
CA PHE A 170 15.07 -16.29 13.84
C PHE A 170 16.17 -15.26 13.54
N ARG A 171 16.08 -14.56 12.41
CA ARG A 171 16.97 -13.46 12.05
C ARG A 171 16.23 -12.13 12.20
N LYS A 172 16.83 -11.15 12.89
CA LYS A 172 16.32 -9.77 12.90
C LYS A 172 16.40 -9.19 11.49
N SER A 173 15.31 -8.58 11.03
CA SER A 173 15.21 -7.88 9.75
C SER A 173 14.24 -6.71 9.88
N ARG A 174 14.18 -5.86 8.86
CA ARG A 174 13.06 -4.94 8.66
C ARG A 174 12.09 -5.48 7.63
N LEU A 175 10.82 -5.13 7.77
CA LEU A 175 9.77 -5.63 6.90
C LEU A 175 10.04 -5.29 5.42
N TYR A 176 10.50 -4.08 5.13
CA TYR A 176 10.84 -3.67 3.76
C TYR A 176 12.02 -4.44 3.16
N GLU A 177 12.88 -5.06 3.97
CA GLU A 177 14.01 -5.86 3.47
C GLU A 177 13.59 -7.26 2.99
N ILE A 178 12.40 -7.73 3.38
CA ILE A 178 11.86 -9.03 2.97
C ILE A 178 10.78 -8.93 1.90
N LEU A 179 10.23 -7.73 1.65
CA LEU A 179 9.30 -7.50 0.55
C LEU A 179 10.03 -7.64 -0.79
N ASP A 180 9.34 -8.20 -1.79
CA ASP A 180 9.87 -8.40 -3.15
C ASP A 180 9.05 -7.54 -4.13
N PRO A 181 9.62 -6.55 -4.82
CA PRO A 181 8.86 -5.72 -5.77
C PRO A 181 8.47 -6.45 -7.06
N SER A 182 8.86 -7.72 -7.22
CA SER A 182 8.51 -8.55 -8.38
C SER A 182 7.49 -9.65 -8.07
N ARG A 183 7.19 -9.90 -6.79
CA ARG A 183 6.36 -11.01 -6.31
C ARG A 183 5.49 -10.58 -5.14
N PHE A 184 4.45 -11.36 -4.89
CA PHE A 184 3.70 -11.22 -3.65
C PHE A 184 4.51 -11.80 -2.50
N THR A 185 4.47 -11.13 -1.36
CA THR A 185 5.07 -11.63 -0.12
C THR A 185 3.97 -12.04 0.84
N LEU A 186 3.82 -13.35 1.08
CA LEU A 186 2.95 -13.87 2.13
C LEU A 186 3.70 -13.84 3.46
N LEU A 187 3.16 -13.12 4.44
CA LEU A 187 3.66 -13.08 5.79
C LEU A 187 2.69 -13.86 6.68
N VAL A 188 3.23 -14.85 7.38
CA VAL A 188 2.57 -15.55 8.46
C VAL A 188 3.07 -14.93 9.75
N ALA A 189 2.28 -14.05 10.36
CA ALA A 189 2.63 -13.38 11.60
C ALA A 189 2.14 -14.22 12.78
N ASP A 190 3.05 -14.67 13.65
CA ASP A 190 2.70 -15.56 14.77
C ASP A 190 2.06 -14.83 15.96
N GLY A 191 2.34 -13.53 16.13
CA GLY A 191 1.92 -12.80 17.33
C GLY A 191 2.48 -13.44 18.61
N ASP A 192 1.59 -13.74 19.56
CA ASP A 192 1.91 -14.50 20.78
C ASP A 192 1.72 -16.02 20.63
N SER A 193 1.33 -16.49 19.45
CA SER A 193 1.09 -17.91 19.21
C SER A 193 2.39 -18.70 19.19
N THR A 194 2.46 -19.74 20.02
CA THR A 194 3.50 -20.77 19.97
C THR A 194 3.05 -22.01 19.20
N ALA A 195 1.87 -21.95 18.56
CA ALA A 195 1.31 -23.09 17.86
C ALA A 195 2.20 -23.47 16.66
N ASP A 196 2.52 -24.76 16.58
CA ASP A 196 3.14 -25.32 15.39
C ASP A 196 2.14 -25.28 14.24
N ILE A 197 2.58 -24.68 13.14
CA ILE A 197 1.80 -24.60 11.92
C ILE A 197 2.05 -25.88 11.15
N ALA A 198 1.01 -26.70 10.99
CA ALA A 198 1.11 -27.94 10.22
C ALA A 198 1.61 -27.65 8.80
N PRO A 199 2.57 -28.41 8.23
CA PRO A 199 3.17 -28.10 6.92
C PRO A 199 2.19 -28.15 5.74
N THR A 200 0.96 -28.64 5.95
CA THR A 200 -0.09 -28.81 4.93
C THR A 200 -0.57 -27.51 4.27
N TRP A 201 -0.30 -26.33 4.82
CA TRP A 201 -0.64 -25.06 4.16
C TRP A 201 0.33 -24.73 3.01
N GLU A 202 1.60 -25.16 3.08
CA GLU A 202 2.58 -24.95 2.00
C GLU A 202 2.10 -25.68 0.73
N GLU A 203 1.52 -26.87 0.89
CA GLU A 203 0.92 -27.64 -0.21
C GLU A 203 -0.29 -26.93 -0.83
N GLN A 204 -1.17 -26.33 -0.01
CA GLN A 204 -2.33 -25.58 -0.49
C GLN A 204 -1.94 -24.35 -1.32
N LEU A 205 -0.80 -23.72 -1.01
CA LEU A 205 -0.30 -22.53 -1.72
C LEU A 205 0.73 -22.85 -2.81
N SER A 206 1.18 -24.10 -2.91
CA SER A 206 2.12 -24.57 -3.93
C SER A 206 1.73 -24.19 -5.37
N PRO A 207 0.44 -24.14 -5.76
CA PRO A 207 0.06 -23.73 -7.11
C PRO A 207 0.39 -22.26 -7.43
N TRP A 208 0.71 -21.42 -6.46
CA TRP A 208 1.12 -20.02 -6.69
C TRP A 208 2.57 -19.74 -6.28
N SER A 209 3.37 -20.78 -6.05
CA SER A 209 4.79 -20.65 -5.69
C SER A 209 5.63 -19.81 -6.68
N GLY A 210 5.23 -19.76 -7.95
CA GLY A 210 5.87 -18.91 -8.97
C GLY A 210 5.62 -17.40 -8.85
N ILE A 211 4.68 -16.98 -7.99
CA ILE A 211 4.36 -15.56 -7.71
C ILE A 211 4.40 -15.21 -6.23
N LEU A 212 4.38 -16.20 -5.34
CA LEU A 212 4.41 -16.03 -3.89
C LEU A 212 5.81 -16.27 -3.33
N LYS A 213 6.17 -15.46 -2.35
CA LYS A 213 7.29 -15.69 -1.46
C LYS A 213 6.78 -15.67 -0.03
N THR A 214 6.97 -16.76 0.70
CA THR A 214 6.41 -16.88 2.05
C THR A 214 7.46 -16.70 3.13
N TYR A 215 7.10 -15.96 4.18
CA TYR A 215 7.89 -15.78 5.38
C TYR A 215 7.02 -15.95 6.61
N ARG A 216 7.59 -16.58 7.63
CA ARG A 216 7.02 -16.59 8.98
C ARG A 216 7.73 -15.52 9.80
N ILE A 217 6.96 -14.64 10.44
CA ILE A 217 7.46 -13.48 11.17
C ILE A 217 6.91 -13.41 12.60
N ALA A 218 7.72 -12.88 13.50
CA ALA A 218 7.37 -12.63 14.90
C ALA A 218 7.81 -11.22 15.32
N PRO A 219 7.21 -10.64 16.39
CA PRO A 219 7.66 -9.36 16.90
C PRO A 219 9.12 -9.45 17.36
N ALA A 220 9.89 -8.38 17.17
CA ALA A 220 11.23 -8.29 17.72
C ALA A 220 11.18 -8.17 19.26
N PHE A 221 11.16 -9.32 19.95
CA PHE A 221 10.97 -9.45 21.41
C PHE A 221 11.97 -8.68 22.30
N THR A 222 13.02 -8.10 21.71
CA THR A 222 14.00 -7.30 22.45
C THR A 222 13.48 -5.94 22.92
N GLN A 223 12.33 -5.47 22.42
CA GLN A 223 11.75 -4.17 22.79
C GLN A 223 10.24 -4.27 23.04
N PRO A 224 9.72 -3.91 24.24
CA PRO A 224 8.29 -3.95 24.54
C PRO A 224 7.43 -3.11 23.56
N GLU A 225 7.94 -1.98 23.11
CA GLU A 225 7.24 -1.09 22.15
C GLU A 225 7.06 -1.76 20.78
N ALA A 226 8.05 -2.51 20.30
CA ALA A 226 7.99 -3.21 19.03
C ALA A 226 6.90 -4.29 19.03
N LYS A 227 6.72 -4.99 20.16
CA LYS A 227 5.62 -5.95 20.33
C LYS A 227 4.26 -5.26 20.27
N VAL A 228 4.07 -4.16 21.00
CA VAL A 228 2.80 -3.40 20.97
C VAL A 228 2.49 -2.90 19.55
N GLN A 229 3.50 -2.41 18.83
CA GLN A 229 3.32 -1.97 17.44
C GLN A 229 2.99 -3.14 16.50
N PHE A 230 3.63 -4.28 16.67
CA PHE A 230 3.36 -5.50 15.90
C PHE A 230 1.93 -6.00 16.14
N ASP A 231 1.54 -6.20 17.40
CA ASP A 231 0.22 -6.71 17.77
C ASP A 231 -0.90 -5.74 17.37
N SER A 232 -0.67 -4.43 17.51
CA SER A 232 -1.64 -3.44 17.05
C SER A 232 -1.78 -3.43 15.53
N SER A 233 -0.72 -3.73 14.78
CA SER A 233 -0.77 -3.78 13.31
C SER A 233 -1.42 -5.06 12.81
N PHE A 234 -0.97 -6.21 13.29
CA PHE A 234 -1.30 -7.53 12.74
C PHE A 234 -2.32 -8.32 13.57
N GLY A 235 -2.55 -7.92 14.82
CA GLY A 235 -3.27 -8.70 15.82
C GLY A 235 -2.30 -9.48 16.72
N SER A 236 -2.76 -9.84 17.92
CA SER A 236 -1.98 -10.64 18.88
C SER A 236 -2.00 -12.14 18.60
N GLY A 237 -2.93 -12.60 17.76
CA GLY A 237 -3.01 -13.99 17.29
C GLY A 237 -2.25 -14.21 15.99
N GLN A 238 -2.25 -15.45 15.52
CA GLN A 238 -1.64 -15.78 14.24
C GLN A 238 -2.47 -15.23 13.07
N SER A 239 -1.82 -14.53 12.15
CA SER A 239 -2.46 -13.85 11.01
C SER A 239 -1.71 -14.07 9.69
N LEU A 240 -2.46 -13.93 8.61
CA LEU A 240 -2.04 -14.05 7.22
C LEU A 240 -2.09 -12.68 6.55
N LEU A 241 -0.95 -12.21 6.04
CA LEU A 241 -0.85 -10.95 5.31
C LEU A 241 -0.24 -11.20 3.94
N LEU A 242 -1.00 -10.92 2.89
CA LEU A 242 -0.48 -11.00 1.54
C LEU A 242 -0.13 -9.60 1.04
N VAL A 243 1.17 -9.31 0.99
CA VAL A 243 1.70 -8.03 0.52
C VAL A 243 1.91 -8.09 -1.00
N ARG A 244 1.34 -7.11 -1.71
CA ARG A 244 1.51 -6.88 -3.14
C ARG A 244 2.91 -6.35 -3.47
N PRO A 245 3.36 -6.49 -4.73
CA PRO A 245 4.63 -5.91 -5.19
C PRO A 245 4.80 -4.39 -4.96
N ASP A 246 3.70 -3.65 -4.84
CA ASP A 246 3.66 -2.20 -4.56
C ASP A 246 3.62 -1.85 -3.06
N SER A 247 3.80 -2.85 -2.19
CA SER A 247 3.79 -2.75 -0.71
C SER A 247 2.42 -2.49 -0.08
N TYR A 248 1.32 -2.70 -0.81
CA TYR A 248 -0.03 -2.70 -0.26
C TYR A 248 -0.50 -4.10 0.13
N LEU A 249 -1.38 -4.22 1.10
CA LEU A 249 -2.02 -5.50 1.42
C LEU A 249 -3.07 -5.85 0.36
N GLY A 250 -2.92 -6.99 -0.31
CA GLY A 250 -3.97 -7.58 -1.14
C GLY A 250 -4.98 -8.36 -0.29
N PHE A 251 -4.47 -9.10 0.69
CA PHE A 251 -5.27 -9.89 1.62
C PHE A 251 -4.78 -9.71 3.06
N MET A 252 -5.72 -9.69 4.00
CA MET A 252 -5.44 -9.68 5.44
C MET A 252 -6.46 -10.57 6.16
N GLY A 253 -6.01 -11.49 7.00
CA GLY A 253 -6.91 -12.24 7.87
C GLY A 253 -6.23 -12.99 8.99
N ASP A 254 -7.02 -13.61 9.85
CA ASP A 254 -6.51 -14.54 10.86
C ASP A 254 -6.06 -15.86 10.20
N TRP A 255 -5.34 -16.72 10.92
CA TRP A 255 -4.89 -18.02 10.40
C TRP A 255 -6.03 -18.88 9.80
N ASP A 256 -7.20 -18.85 10.42
CA ASP A 256 -8.39 -19.59 9.97
C ASP A 256 -8.93 -19.10 8.61
N ALA A 257 -8.45 -17.96 8.11
CA ALA A 257 -8.82 -17.40 6.81
C ALA A 257 -7.98 -17.95 5.63
N LEU A 258 -7.15 -18.98 5.85
CA LEU A 258 -6.40 -19.64 4.76
C LEU A 258 -7.28 -20.10 3.58
N PRO A 259 -8.50 -20.65 3.78
CA PRO A 259 -9.38 -20.98 2.66
C PRO A 259 -9.80 -19.74 1.85
N ALA A 260 -10.10 -18.62 2.54
CA ALA A 260 -10.46 -17.36 1.89
C ALA A 260 -9.27 -16.76 1.11
N LEU A 261 -8.05 -16.88 1.63
CA LEU A 261 -6.83 -16.50 0.90
C LEU A 261 -6.67 -17.32 -0.40
N THR A 262 -6.93 -18.62 -0.34
CA THR A 262 -6.82 -19.52 -1.50
C THR A 262 -7.87 -19.19 -2.57
N GLU A 263 -9.09 -18.86 -2.15
CA GLU A 263 -10.15 -18.37 -3.05
C GLU A 263 -9.76 -17.03 -3.69
N TRP A 264 -9.23 -16.09 -2.90
CA TRP A 264 -8.74 -14.80 -3.40
C TRP A 264 -7.62 -14.99 -4.43
N LEU A 265 -6.65 -15.88 -4.16
CA LEU A 265 -5.58 -16.21 -5.10
C LEU A 265 -6.12 -16.81 -6.39
N SER A 266 -7.06 -17.74 -6.29
CA SER A 266 -7.69 -18.41 -7.45
C SER A 266 -8.49 -17.44 -8.32
N ARG A 267 -9.10 -16.41 -7.72
CA ARG A 267 -9.85 -15.38 -8.44
C ARG A 267 -8.97 -14.51 -9.32
N TRP A 268 -7.80 -14.13 -8.81
CA TRP A 268 -6.93 -13.14 -9.46
C TRP A 268 -5.76 -13.74 -10.22
N PHE A 269 -5.27 -14.91 -9.80
CA PHE A 269 -4.01 -15.49 -10.26
C PHE A 269 -4.19 -16.92 -10.74
N SER A 270 -3.59 -17.20 -11.90
CA SER A 270 -3.58 -18.53 -12.49
C SER A 270 -2.59 -19.42 -11.72
N PRO A 271 -2.98 -20.66 -11.37
CA PRO A 271 -2.05 -21.65 -10.85
C PRO A 271 -0.89 -21.86 -11.84
N THR A 272 0.34 -22.00 -11.34
CA THR A 272 1.45 -22.52 -12.15
C THR A 272 1.10 -23.93 -12.58
N ALA A 273 1.21 -24.21 -13.88
CA ALA A 273 1.17 -25.58 -14.37
C ALA A 273 2.32 -26.37 -13.72
N ASN A 274 1.97 -27.46 -13.03
CA ASN A 274 2.95 -28.45 -12.56
C ASN A 274 3.67 -29.10 -13.74
#